data_AF-A0A815BGY1-F1
#
_entry.id   AF-A0A815BGY1-F1
#
_cell.length_a   1.000
_cell.length_b   1.000
_cell.length_c   1.000
_cell.angle_alpha   90.00
_cell.angle_beta   90.00
_cell.angle_gamma   90.00
#
_symmetry.space_group_name_H-M   'P 1'
#
loop_
_entity.id
_entity.type
_entity.pdbx_description
1 polymer ?
#
loop_
_entity_poly.entity_id
_entity_poly.type
_entity_poly.pdbx_seq_one_letter_code
_entity_poly.pdbx_strand_id
1 'polypeptide(L)'
;MQIGSSSQKFFPNVSGETLICGSKYATLYDDIRDTKWREWVLNEEQSRPIIKRALELGINFFDTADVVGELRDIRYSFGVCEEITGRALNDFAIREEIVVATKVFRTMSDGPNQKGLSRKHIFDACDASLKRLNMDYIDLYQIHRWDYETPIEETMEALH
;
A
#
# COMPACT_ATOMS: atom_id res chain seq x y z
N MET A 1 3.38 17.58 6.51
CA MET A 1 4.02 16.36 6.00
C MET A 1 4.66 15.70 7.19
N GLN A 2 4.06 14.65 7.76
CA GLN A 2 4.67 13.95 8.89
C GLN A 2 5.38 12.73 8.33
N ILE A 3 6.70 12.77 8.46
CA ILE A 3 7.68 11.95 7.76
C ILE A 3 8.22 10.99 8.82
N GLY A 4 8.01 9.69 8.66
CA GLY A 4 8.45 8.65 9.60
C GLY A 4 9.65 7.86 9.05
N SER A 5 10.64 7.56 9.89
CA SER A 5 11.96 7.03 9.53
C SER A 5 12.14 5.50 9.66
N SER A 6 11.05 4.71 9.61
CA SER A 6 11.14 3.26 9.87
C SER A 6 11.82 2.43 8.77
N SER A 7 11.88 2.91 7.53
CA SER A 7 12.40 2.17 6.36
C SER A 7 13.92 2.01 6.32
N GLN A 8 14.68 2.96 6.87
CA GLN A 8 16.16 2.96 6.82
C GLN A 8 16.81 1.79 7.57
N LYS A 9 16.09 1.12 8.49
CA LYS A 9 16.64 -0.02 9.25
C LYS A 9 16.69 -1.33 8.44
N PHE A 10 15.81 -1.49 7.46
CA PHE A 10 15.73 -2.71 6.65
C PHE A 10 16.52 -2.60 5.34
N PHE A 11 16.68 -1.38 4.81
CA PHE A 11 17.32 -1.15 3.52
C PHE A 11 18.39 -0.04 3.65
N PRO A 12 19.68 -0.41 3.79
CA PRO A 12 20.76 0.56 4.07
C PRO A 12 21.02 1.55 2.93
N ASN A 13 20.58 1.22 1.70
CA ASN A 13 20.74 2.05 0.50
C ASN A 13 19.44 2.77 0.10
N VAL A 14 18.44 2.86 0.99
CA VAL A 14 17.26 3.69 0.73
C VAL A 14 17.66 5.17 0.86
N SER A 15 17.66 5.87 -0.27
CA SER A 15 17.97 7.28 -0.37
C SER A 15 16.68 8.09 -0.23
N GLY A 16 16.57 8.88 0.84
CA GLY A 16 15.48 9.84 1.03
C GLY A 16 14.24 9.32 1.77
N GLU A 17 13.29 10.23 1.96
CA GLU A 17 12.07 10.05 2.75
C GLU A 17 11.06 9.14 2.02
N THR A 18 10.39 8.25 2.77
CA THR A 18 9.34 7.34 2.27
C THR A 18 8.16 8.10 1.65
N LEU A 19 7.79 7.75 0.41
CA LEU A 19 6.52 8.22 -0.17
C LEU A 19 5.38 7.27 0.23
N ILE A 20 4.52 7.73 1.14
CA ILE A 20 3.31 7.00 1.55
C ILE A 20 2.19 7.31 0.56
N CYS A 21 1.75 6.29 -0.17
CA CYS A 21 0.64 6.41 -1.10
C CYS A 21 -0.73 6.43 -0.40
N GLY A 22 -0.82 5.76 0.75
CA GLY A 22 -2.10 5.38 1.33
C GLY A 22 -3.02 6.52 1.80
N SER A 23 -2.50 7.67 2.24
CA SER A 23 -3.34 8.77 2.74
C SER A 23 -3.56 9.90 1.74
N LYS A 24 -2.86 9.88 0.60
CA LYS A 24 -2.86 10.99 -0.36
C LYS A 24 -3.40 10.64 -1.74
N TYR A 25 -3.48 9.37 -2.13
CA TYR A 25 -3.90 9.03 -3.49
C TYR A 25 -5.06 8.04 -3.46
N ALA A 26 -6.24 8.50 -3.84
CA ALA A 26 -7.41 7.65 -3.99
C ALA A 26 -8.40 8.34 -4.94
N THR A 27 -8.69 7.72 -6.09
CA THR A 27 -10.04 7.52 -6.63
C THR A 27 -9.95 6.80 -7.99
N LEU A 28 -10.50 5.59 -8.07
CA LEU A 28 -11.05 5.00 -9.28
C LEU A 28 -12.27 4.14 -8.89
N TYR A 29 -13.39 4.80 -8.62
CA TYR A 29 -14.72 4.19 -8.70
C TYR A 29 -15.68 5.30 -9.14
N ASP A 30 -16.40 5.05 -10.24
CA ASP A 30 -17.25 6.03 -10.93
C ASP A 30 -18.39 6.63 -10.08
N ASP A 31 -18.64 6.08 -8.89
CA ASP A 31 -19.73 6.47 -7.98
C ASP A 31 -19.27 7.26 -6.75
N ILE A 32 -17.96 7.47 -6.56
CA ILE A 32 -17.42 8.41 -5.56
C ILE A 32 -16.56 9.43 -6.30
N ARG A 33 -17.23 10.27 -7.10
CA ARG A 33 -16.63 11.42 -7.81
C ARG A 33 -16.25 12.57 -6.89
N ASP A 34 -16.13 12.34 -5.59
CA ASP A 34 -15.78 13.38 -4.65
C ASP A 34 -14.43 13.09 -3.98
N THR A 35 -13.39 13.72 -4.53
CA THR A 35 -12.08 13.87 -3.88
C THR A 35 -12.18 14.61 -2.55
N LYS A 36 -13.35 15.18 -2.19
CA LYS A 36 -13.56 15.98 -0.97
C LYS A 36 -13.81 15.21 0.31
N TRP A 37 -13.58 13.89 0.37
CA TRP A 37 -13.64 13.23 1.68
C TRP A 37 -12.49 13.70 2.59
N ARG A 38 -11.34 14.13 2.01
CA ARG A 38 -10.29 14.93 2.66
C ARG A 38 -9.57 15.83 1.64
N GLU A 39 -9.20 17.04 2.05
CA GLU A 39 -8.56 18.05 1.18
C GLU A 39 -7.22 17.63 0.55
N TRP A 40 -6.55 16.62 1.11
CA TRP A 40 -5.23 16.18 0.68
C TRP A 40 -5.24 14.93 -0.20
N VAL A 41 -6.43 14.47 -0.61
CA VAL A 41 -6.61 13.31 -1.49
C VAL A 41 -6.52 13.76 -2.94
N LEU A 42 -5.68 13.05 -3.68
CA LEU A 42 -5.35 13.29 -5.08
C LEU A 42 -5.81 12.10 -5.91
N ASN A 43 -6.28 12.37 -7.13
CA ASN A 43 -6.56 11.32 -8.09
C ASN A 43 -5.27 10.80 -8.76
N GLU A 44 -5.38 9.80 -9.62
CA GLU A 44 -4.22 9.23 -10.32
C GLU A 44 -3.44 10.28 -11.13
N GLU A 45 -4.13 11.11 -11.92
CA GLU A 45 -3.52 12.15 -12.76
C GLU A 45 -2.67 13.13 -11.93
N GLN A 46 -3.18 13.52 -10.76
CA GLN A 46 -2.48 14.40 -9.81
C GLN A 46 -1.35 13.68 -9.07
N SER A 47 -1.46 12.37 -8.85
CA SER A 47 -0.47 11.57 -8.12
C SER A 47 0.80 11.29 -8.91
N ARG A 48 0.66 10.99 -10.21
CA ARG A 48 1.74 10.50 -11.07
C ARG A 48 2.91 11.48 -11.17
N PRO A 49 2.71 12.80 -11.35
CA PRO A 49 3.80 13.77 -11.35
C PRO A 49 4.59 13.80 -10.03
N ILE A 50 3.94 13.54 -8.90
CA ILE A 50 4.59 13.52 -7.59
C ILE A 50 5.48 12.28 -7.45
N ILE A 51 4.98 11.11 -7.87
CA ILE A 51 5.76 9.85 -7.88
C ILE A 51 6.97 10.00 -8.81
N LYS A 52 6.76 10.52 -10.02
CA LYS A 52 7.85 10.80 -10.96
C LYS A 52 8.88 11.76 -10.37
N ARG A 53 8.42 12.85 -9.76
CA ARG A 53 9.34 13.82 -9.13
C ARG A 53 10.10 13.23 -7.95
N ALA A 54 9.48 12.33 -7.18
CA ALA A 54 10.14 11.62 -6.09
C ALA A 54 11.30 10.75 -6.63
N LEU A 55 11.07 10.00 -7.70
CA LEU A 55 12.10 9.21 -8.38
C LEU A 55 13.24 10.10 -8.90
N GLU A 56 12.93 11.23 -9.54
CA GLU A 56 13.94 12.21 -10.02
C GLU A 56 14.78 12.81 -8.89
N LEU A 57 14.24 12.88 -7.67
CA LEU A 57 14.95 13.34 -6.47
C LEU A 57 15.74 12.23 -5.78
N GLY A 58 15.74 11.01 -6.34
CA GLY A 58 16.44 9.86 -5.79
C GLY A 58 15.67 9.13 -4.69
N ILE A 59 14.38 9.39 -4.50
CA ILE A 59 13.54 8.59 -3.60
C ILE A 59 13.31 7.24 -4.25
N ASN A 60 13.71 6.18 -3.56
CA ASN A 60 13.59 4.80 -4.04
C ASN A 60 12.71 3.91 -3.15
N PHE A 61 12.08 4.43 -2.09
CA PHE A 61 11.21 3.66 -1.21
C PHE A 61 9.75 4.14 -1.26
N PHE A 62 8.85 3.24 -1.65
CA PHE A 62 7.43 3.51 -1.87
C PHE A 62 6.57 2.63 -0.98
N ASP A 63 5.73 3.25 -0.16
CA ASP A 63 4.90 2.58 0.83
C ASP A 63 3.42 2.73 0.47
N THR A 64 2.70 1.62 0.36
CA THR A 64 1.27 1.57 0.08
C THR A 64 0.55 0.60 1.03
N ALA A 65 -0.72 0.31 0.79
CA ALA A 65 -1.49 -0.68 1.53
C ALA A 65 -2.65 -1.21 0.67
N ASP A 66 -3.08 -2.44 0.96
CA ASP A 66 -4.25 -3.09 0.35
C ASP A 66 -5.53 -2.27 0.48
N VAL A 67 -5.79 -1.67 1.65
CA VAL A 67 -6.90 -0.74 1.92
C VAL A 67 -6.45 0.39 2.84
N VAL A 68 -7.03 1.56 2.59
CA VAL A 68 -6.88 2.74 3.45
C VAL A 68 -8.26 3.33 3.81
N GLY A 69 -8.56 3.41 5.11
CA GLY A 69 -9.79 4.01 5.64
C GLY A 69 -10.38 3.25 6.85
N GLU A 70 -11.01 4.00 7.77
CA GLU A 70 -11.63 3.47 9.00
C GLU A 70 -13.06 3.99 9.26
N LEU A 71 -13.60 4.89 8.42
CA LEU A 71 -14.98 5.32 8.65
C LEU A 71 -15.91 4.18 8.28
N ARG A 72 -16.73 3.79 9.27
CA ARG A 72 -17.50 2.53 9.36
C ARG A 72 -18.44 2.25 8.18
N ASP A 73 -18.65 3.23 7.30
CA ASP A 73 -19.51 3.13 6.12
C ASP A 73 -18.84 3.47 4.79
N ILE A 74 -17.55 3.81 4.77
CA ILE A 74 -16.87 4.10 3.51
C ILE A 74 -15.49 3.44 3.46
N ARG A 75 -15.42 2.39 2.65
CA ARG A 75 -14.20 1.66 2.30
C ARG A 75 -13.60 2.35 1.07
N TYR A 76 -12.81 3.40 1.30
CA TYR A 76 -12.47 4.41 0.30
C TYR A 76 -11.49 3.97 -0.79
N SER A 77 -10.72 2.90 -0.60
CA SER A 77 -9.67 2.50 -1.55
C SER A 77 -9.40 1.00 -1.45
N PHE A 78 -10.33 0.18 -1.92
CA PHE A 78 -10.09 -1.27 -2.08
C PHE A 78 -9.03 -1.50 -3.15
N GLY A 79 -7.76 -1.56 -2.76
CA GLY A 79 -6.65 -1.84 -3.65
C GLY A 79 -6.26 -0.71 -4.61
N VAL A 80 -7.07 0.35 -4.75
CA VAL A 80 -6.84 1.43 -5.72
C VAL A 80 -5.48 2.12 -5.50
N CYS A 81 -5.03 2.28 -4.25
CA CYS A 81 -3.70 2.84 -3.97
C CYS A 81 -2.59 1.97 -4.55
N GLU A 82 -2.68 0.64 -4.41
CA GLU A 82 -1.73 -0.30 -4.98
C GLU A 82 -1.76 -0.28 -6.50
N GLU A 83 -2.95 -0.20 -7.11
CA GLU A 83 -3.08 -0.11 -8.57
C GLU A 83 -2.45 1.15 -9.15
N ILE A 84 -2.71 2.32 -8.55
CA ILE A 84 -2.13 3.60 -8.98
C ILE A 84 -0.60 3.59 -8.77
N THR A 85 -0.15 3.09 -7.62
CA THR A 85 1.29 2.96 -7.31
C THR A 85 1.97 2.03 -8.31
N GLY A 86 1.37 0.87 -8.56
CA GLY A 86 1.86 -0.14 -9.49
C GLY A 86 2.01 0.44 -10.89
N ARG A 87 0.95 1.06 -11.44
CA ARG A 87 1.03 1.71 -12.76
C ARG A 87 2.12 2.77 -12.82
N ALA A 88 2.16 3.69 -11.86
CA ALA A 88 3.13 4.77 -11.86
C ALA A 88 4.59 4.28 -11.76
N LEU A 89 4.87 3.30 -10.90
CA LEU A 89 6.21 2.76 -10.74
C LEU A 89 6.64 1.91 -11.95
N ASN A 90 5.73 1.12 -12.53
CA ASN A 90 6.01 0.37 -13.76
C ASN A 90 6.31 1.32 -14.95
N ASP A 91 5.72 2.52 -14.97
CA ASP A 91 5.95 3.50 -16.04
C ASP A 91 7.24 4.33 -15.85
N PHE A 92 7.66 4.59 -14.60
CA PHE A 92 8.68 5.61 -14.29
C PHE A 92 9.94 5.07 -13.62
N ALA A 93 9.92 3.88 -13.05
CA ALA A 93 11.02 3.33 -12.28
C ALA A 93 11.57 2.04 -12.90
N ILE A 94 12.82 1.73 -12.57
CA ILE A 94 13.41 0.41 -12.78
C ILE A 94 13.10 -0.41 -11.53
N ARG A 95 12.41 -1.55 -11.69
CA ARG A 95 11.84 -2.31 -10.56
C ARG A 95 12.91 -2.72 -9.54
N GLU A 96 14.09 -3.07 -10.01
CA GLU A 96 15.23 -3.52 -9.20
C GLU A 96 15.92 -2.37 -8.44
N GLU A 97 15.67 -1.12 -8.82
CA GLU A 97 16.25 0.06 -8.18
C GLU A 97 15.38 0.66 -7.07
N ILE A 98 14.16 0.14 -6.91
CA ILE A 98 13.17 0.62 -5.94
C ILE A 98 12.77 -0.45 -4.94
N VAL A 99 12.34 0.00 -3.77
CA VAL A 99 11.77 -0.80 -2.69
C VAL A 99 10.29 -0.48 -2.60
N VAL A 100 9.46 -1.51 -2.77
CA VAL A 100 7.99 -1.41 -2.69
C VAL A 100 7.51 -2.13 -1.45
N ALA A 101 6.89 -1.38 -0.55
CA ALA A 101 6.27 -1.89 0.67
C ALA A 101 4.75 -1.83 0.57
N THR A 102 4.07 -2.89 0.99
CA THR A 102 2.61 -2.89 1.17
C THR A 102 2.21 -3.59 2.46
N LYS A 103 0.92 -3.53 2.80
CA LYS A 103 0.39 -3.95 4.09
C LYS A 103 -0.88 -4.76 3.95
N VAL A 104 -1.13 -5.59 4.96
CA VAL A 104 -2.34 -6.40 5.12
C VAL A 104 -2.91 -6.26 6.52
N PHE A 105 -4.24 -6.25 6.64
CA PHE A 105 -5.00 -6.42 7.89
C PHE A 105 -6.50 -6.18 7.66
N ARG A 106 -6.82 -5.21 6.81
CA ARG A 106 -8.16 -4.62 6.77
C ARG A 106 -9.13 -5.50 5.99
N THR A 107 -10.42 -5.28 6.25
CA THR A 107 -11.48 -5.97 5.53
C THR A 107 -11.52 -5.55 4.06
N MET A 108 -11.17 -6.48 3.16
CA MET A 108 -11.19 -6.30 1.71
C MET A 108 -12.55 -6.64 1.06
N SER A 109 -13.38 -7.45 1.73
CA SER A 109 -14.74 -7.77 1.30
C SER A 109 -15.54 -8.38 2.45
N ASP A 110 -16.82 -8.72 2.24
CA ASP A 110 -17.69 -9.28 3.29
C ASP A 110 -17.45 -10.78 3.56
N GLY A 111 -16.47 -11.38 2.88
CA GLY A 111 -16.10 -12.77 3.11
C GLY A 111 -15.45 -12.99 4.48
N PRO A 112 -15.62 -14.19 5.07
CA PRO A 112 -15.10 -14.48 6.42
C PRO A 112 -13.56 -14.46 6.51
N ASN A 113 -12.86 -14.75 5.41
CA ASN A 113 -11.40 -14.80 5.33
C ASN A 113 -10.79 -13.56 4.66
N GLN A 114 -11.45 -12.42 4.80
CA GLN A 114 -11.13 -11.21 4.04
C GLN A 114 -10.70 -10.06 4.95
N LYS A 115 -10.32 -10.36 6.20
CA LYS A 115 -9.83 -9.44 7.24
C LYS A 115 -8.85 -10.15 8.18
N GLY A 116 -8.16 -9.37 9.00
CA GLY A 116 -7.32 -9.86 10.10
C GLY A 116 -5.95 -10.33 9.64
N LEU A 117 -5.30 -11.18 10.42
CA LEU A 117 -3.96 -11.72 10.17
C LEU A 117 -3.90 -13.24 10.13
N SER A 118 -5.04 -13.90 9.90
CA SER A 118 -5.04 -15.36 9.65
C SER A 118 -4.11 -15.71 8.49
N ARG A 119 -3.47 -16.88 8.55
CA ARG A 119 -2.58 -17.37 7.49
C ARG A 119 -3.26 -17.31 6.12
N LYS A 120 -4.52 -17.74 6.04
CA LYS A 120 -5.28 -17.71 4.78
C LYS A 120 -5.38 -16.29 4.22
N HIS A 121 -5.75 -15.32 5.06
CA HIS A 121 -5.93 -13.95 4.60
C HIS A 121 -4.60 -13.31 4.17
N ILE A 122 -3.51 -13.55 4.90
CA ILE A 122 -2.17 -13.04 4.57
C ILE A 122 -1.75 -13.49 3.16
N PHE A 123 -1.88 -14.78 2.85
CA PHE A 123 -1.50 -15.30 1.53
C PHE A 123 -2.40 -14.78 0.42
N ASP A 124 -3.73 -14.85 0.61
CA ASP A 124 -4.69 -14.35 -0.38
C ASP A 124 -4.49 -12.84 -0.65
N ALA A 125 -4.22 -12.06 0.39
CA ALA A 125 -3.97 -10.63 0.28
C ALA A 125 -2.63 -10.32 -0.41
N CYS A 126 -1.58 -11.09 -0.14
CA CYS A 126 -0.28 -10.95 -0.81
C CYS A 126 -0.42 -11.18 -2.32
N ASP A 127 -1.05 -12.28 -2.72
CA ASP A 127 -1.33 -12.59 -4.13
C ASP A 127 -2.15 -11.49 -4.81
N ALA A 128 -3.15 -10.95 -4.10
CA ALA A 128 -3.97 -9.88 -4.61
C ALA A 128 -3.20 -8.55 -4.73
N SER A 129 -2.31 -8.24 -3.78
CA SER A 129 -1.42 -7.08 -3.82
C SER A 129 -0.45 -7.15 -4.99
N LEU A 130 0.19 -8.30 -5.24
CA LEU A 130 1.07 -8.52 -6.40
C LEU A 130 0.34 -8.24 -7.72
N LYS A 131 -0.90 -8.75 -7.86
CA LYS A 131 -1.74 -8.49 -9.03
C LYS A 131 -2.08 -7.01 -9.20
N ARG A 132 -2.45 -6.31 -8.13
CA ARG A 132 -2.79 -4.87 -8.19
C ARG A 132 -1.57 -4.00 -8.49
N LEU A 133 -0.44 -4.31 -7.88
CA LEU A 133 0.84 -3.64 -8.15
C LEU A 133 1.38 -3.97 -9.55
N ASN A 134 0.90 -5.07 -10.15
CA ASN A 134 1.45 -5.64 -11.38
C ASN A 134 2.96 -5.89 -11.25
N MET A 135 3.34 -6.67 -10.23
CA MET A 135 4.72 -6.99 -9.88
C MET A 135 4.85 -8.47 -9.49
N ASP A 136 6.04 -9.04 -9.70
CA ASP A 136 6.34 -10.43 -9.37
C ASP A 136 6.75 -10.62 -7.89
N TYR A 137 7.17 -9.55 -7.22
CA TYR A 137 7.59 -9.58 -5.82
C TYR A 137 7.33 -8.27 -5.08
N ILE A 138 7.21 -8.37 -3.75
CA ILE A 138 7.10 -7.25 -2.79
C ILE A 138 8.36 -7.26 -1.93
N ASP A 139 9.02 -6.10 -1.77
CA ASP A 139 10.26 -6.00 -0.99
C ASP A 139 10.01 -6.04 0.52
N LEU A 140 8.89 -5.45 0.95
CA LEU A 140 8.52 -5.39 2.36
C LEU A 140 6.99 -5.55 2.53
N TYR A 141 6.59 -6.69 3.08
CA TYR A 141 5.20 -6.96 3.42
C TYR A 141 4.99 -6.83 4.92
N GLN A 142 4.05 -5.97 5.33
CA GLN A 142 3.87 -5.60 6.74
C GLN A 142 2.45 -5.86 7.23
N ILE A 143 2.30 -6.20 8.50
CA ILE A 143 1.00 -6.13 9.15
C ILE A 143 0.62 -4.67 9.37
N HIS A 144 -0.58 -4.28 8.94
CA HIS A 144 -1.02 -2.89 9.02
C HIS A 144 -1.42 -2.52 10.45
N ARG A 145 -1.89 -3.50 11.24
CA ARG A 145 -2.30 -3.37 12.64
C ARG A 145 -2.05 -4.68 13.37
N TRP A 146 -2.09 -4.61 14.69
CA TRP A 146 -2.15 -5.79 15.55
C TRP A 146 -3.51 -6.48 15.44
N ASP A 147 -3.51 -7.82 15.38
CA ASP A 147 -4.71 -8.65 15.43
C ASP A 147 -4.80 -9.36 16.77
N TYR A 148 -5.92 -9.19 17.48
CA TYR A 148 -6.19 -9.86 18.75
C TYR A 148 -6.93 -11.19 18.56
N GLU A 149 -7.47 -11.46 17.38
CA GLU A 149 -8.22 -12.67 17.05
C GLU A 149 -7.30 -13.80 16.54
N THR A 150 -6.21 -13.44 15.86
CA THR A 150 -5.24 -14.40 15.33
C THR A 150 -4.03 -14.55 16.28
N PRO A 151 -3.61 -15.77 16.66
CA PRO A 151 -2.37 -15.98 17.40
C PRO A 151 -1.15 -15.39 16.69
N ILE A 152 -0.23 -14.80 17.45
CA ILE A 152 0.97 -14.18 16.87
C ILE A 152 1.82 -15.22 16.15
N GLU A 153 1.91 -16.44 16.67
CA GLU A 153 2.69 -17.52 16.07
C GLU A 153 2.20 -17.82 14.65
N GLU A 154 0.88 -17.91 14.45
CA GLU A 154 0.30 -18.12 13.12
C GLU A 154 0.63 -16.96 12.17
N THR A 155 0.53 -15.72 12.65
CA THR A 155 0.86 -14.52 11.86
C THR A 155 2.33 -14.54 11.45
N MET A 156 3.24 -14.84 12.38
CA MET A 156 4.68 -14.84 12.13
C MET A 156 5.10 -16.01 11.24
N GLU A 157 4.51 -17.20 11.39
CA GLU A 157 4.71 -18.35 10.51
C GLU A 157 4.16 -18.12 9.10
N ALA A 158 3.17 -17.24 8.94
CA ALA A 158 2.66 -16.85 7.64
C ALA A 158 3.56 -15.83 6.91
N LEU A 159 4.37 -15.06 7.66
CA LEU A 159 5.23 -13.98 7.14
C LEU A 159 6.71 -14.35 7.01
N HIS A 160 7.12 -15.54 7.45
CA HIS A 160 8.49 -16.05 7.35
C HIS A 160 8.75 -16.71 6.00
#